data_AF-A0A7W1JJC6-F1
#
_entry.id   AF-A0A7W1JJC6-F1
#
_cell.length_a   1.000
_cell.length_b   1.000
_cell.length_c   1.000
_cell.angle_alpha   90.00
_cell.angle_beta   90.00
_cell.angle_gamma   90.00
#
_symmetry.space_group_name_H-M   'P 1'
#
loop_
_entity.id
_entity.type
_entity.pdbx_description
1 polymer ?
#
loop_
_entity_poly.entity_id
_entity_poly.type
_entity_poly.pdbx_seq_one_letter_code
_entity_poly.pdbx_strand_id
1 'polypeptide(L)'
;MTVQQGLATAEEVGVALLRVRRDKRRRILEVIVLDLLSGAHALGELDFARLCREHKLPEPDRQALRTSPAGNAYLDAWWDRYGVVVEVDGVQHRWVQASIPDALRQNRVSIEGATVLRVPVLGLRVASAEFMAQVAEAARSGGWEG
;
A
#
# COMPACT_ATOMS: atom_id res chain seq x y z
N MET A 1 -6.87 4.74 -16.60
CA MET A 1 -5.51 5.06 -17.10
C MET A 1 -5.24 4.31 -18.40
N THR A 2 -4.38 4.84 -19.27
CA THR A 2 -3.98 4.23 -20.56
C THR A 2 -3.40 2.83 -20.39
N VAL A 3 -2.55 2.62 -19.37
CA VAL A 3 -2.01 1.27 -19.04
C VAL A 3 -3.12 0.33 -18.53
N GLN A 4 -4.00 0.84 -17.65
CA GLN A 4 -5.14 0.07 -17.12
C GLN A 4 -6.14 -0.38 -18.19
N GLN A 5 -6.27 0.40 -19.25
CA GLN A 5 -7.20 0.14 -20.36
C GLN A 5 -6.56 -0.74 -21.44
N GLY A 6 -5.31 -1.20 -21.25
CA GLY A 6 -4.56 -1.96 -22.25
C GLY A 6 -4.19 -1.12 -23.48
N LEU A 7 -4.25 0.21 -23.39
CA LEU A 7 -3.95 1.13 -24.48
C LEU A 7 -2.45 1.47 -24.58
N ALA A 8 -1.67 1.15 -23.53
CA ALA A 8 -0.22 1.24 -23.51
C ALA A 8 0.35 0.26 -22.47
N THR A 9 1.60 -0.18 -22.60
CA THR A 9 2.28 -0.94 -21.54
C THR A 9 3.00 -0.02 -20.55
N ALA A 10 3.38 -0.55 -19.38
CA ALA A 10 4.18 0.20 -18.41
C ALA A 10 5.56 0.59 -18.98
N GLU A 11 6.13 -0.28 -19.83
CA GLU A 11 7.39 -0.05 -20.55
C GLU A 11 7.26 1.09 -21.56
N GLU A 12 6.18 1.14 -22.33
CA GLU A 12 5.92 2.22 -23.28
C GLU A 12 5.81 3.58 -22.57
N VAL A 13 5.13 3.60 -21.41
CA VAL A 13 5.06 4.80 -20.56
C VAL A 13 6.43 5.17 -20.00
N GLY A 14 7.23 4.18 -19.58
CA GLY A 14 8.59 4.42 -19.10
C GLY A 14 9.52 5.00 -20.17
N VAL A 15 9.49 4.45 -21.38
CA VAL A 15 10.24 4.99 -22.52
C VAL A 15 9.81 6.41 -22.86
N ALA A 16 8.51 6.71 -22.79
CA ALA A 16 8.01 8.07 -22.98
C ALA A 16 8.51 9.03 -21.88
N LEU A 17 8.53 8.58 -20.62
CA LEU A 17 9.00 9.38 -19.49
C LEU A 17 10.49 9.74 -19.62
N LEU A 18 11.33 8.85 -20.17
CA LEU A 18 12.75 9.14 -20.43
C LEU A 18 12.96 10.33 -21.38
N ARG A 19 11.99 10.67 -22.22
CA ARG A 19 12.05 11.84 -23.12
C ARG A 19 11.77 13.16 -22.40
N VAL A 20 11.18 13.10 -21.20
CA VAL A 20 10.84 14.29 -20.39
C VAL A 20 12.09 14.78 -19.65
N ARG A 21 12.75 15.82 -20.18
CA ARG A 21 14.01 16.34 -19.60
C ARG A 21 13.80 17.11 -18.29
N ARG A 22 12.79 17.99 -18.23
CA ARG A 22 12.51 18.84 -17.06
C ARG A 22 11.01 19.01 -16.86
N ASP A 23 10.49 18.40 -15.80
CA ASP A 23 9.13 18.60 -15.31
C ASP A 23 9.12 18.53 -13.78
N LYS A 24 8.28 19.35 -13.12
CA LYS A 24 8.18 19.39 -11.65
C LYS A 24 7.71 18.07 -11.03
N ARG A 25 6.98 17.25 -11.81
CA ARG A 25 6.44 15.95 -11.39
C ARG A 25 7.31 14.79 -11.85
N ARG A 26 8.42 15.02 -12.57
CA ARG A 26 9.23 13.96 -13.17
C ARG A 26 9.63 12.89 -12.15
N ARG A 27 10.13 13.28 -10.97
CA ARG A 27 10.52 12.36 -9.90
C ARG A 27 9.36 11.49 -9.42
N ILE A 28 8.17 12.08 -9.26
CA ILE A 28 6.96 11.36 -8.85
C ILE A 28 6.52 10.38 -9.96
N LEU A 29 6.58 10.81 -11.22
CA LEU A 29 6.27 9.96 -12.36
C LEU A 29 7.26 8.80 -12.50
N GLU A 30 8.54 9.02 -12.22
CA GLU A 30 9.57 7.96 -12.21
C GLU A 30 9.23 6.89 -11.16
N VAL A 31 8.86 7.31 -9.95
CA VAL A 31 8.41 6.38 -8.89
C VAL A 31 7.17 5.60 -9.31
N ILE A 32 6.15 6.27 -9.86
CA ILE A 32 4.91 5.62 -10.31
C ILE A 32 5.20 4.60 -11.42
N VAL A 33 6.04 4.95 -12.40
CA VAL A 33 6.39 4.07 -13.52
C VAL A 33 7.21 2.88 -13.02
N LEU A 34 8.17 3.09 -12.11
CA LEU A 34 8.94 2.00 -11.52
C LEU A 34 8.02 1.05 -10.73
N ASP A 35 7.09 1.57 -9.93
CA ASP A 35 6.12 0.73 -9.21
C ASP A 35 5.20 -0.04 -10.19
N LEU A 36 4.80 0.56 -11.32
CA LEU A 36 4.03 -0.11 -12.37
C LEU A 36 4.85 -1.23 -13.05
N LEU A 37 6.14 -1.01 -13.28
CA LEU A 37 7.05 -2.00 -13.87
C LEU A 37 7.37 -3.14 -12.90
N SER A 38 7.50 -2.85 -11.60
CA SER A 38 7.86 -3.81 -10.56
C SER A 38 6.66 -4.63 -10.04
N GLY A 39 5.43 -4.12 -10.17
CA GLY A 39 4.22 -4.84 -9.80
C GLY A 39 4.24 -5.37 -8.35
N ALA A 40 3.94 -6.66 -8.17
CA ALA A 40 3.91 -7.32 -6.85
C ALA A 40 5.29 -7.41 -6.15
N HIS A 41 6.41 -7.31 -6.90
CA HIS A 41 7.75 -7.33 -6.31
C HIS A 41 8.02 -6.09 -5.44
N ALA A 42 7.46 -4.93 -5.79
CA ALA A 42 7.61 -3.70 -5.02
C ALA A 42 7.04 -3.81 -3.59
N LEU A 43 6.06 -4.69 -3.38
CA LEU A 43 5.46 -4.92 -2.07
C LEU A 43 6.31 -5.85 -1.20
N GLY A 44 6.94 -6.87 -1.79
CA GLY A 44 7.85 -7.76 -1.07
C GLY A 44 9.11 -7.06 -0.53
N GLU A 45 9.51 -5.95 -1.17
CA GLU A 45 10.62 -5.11 -0.73
C GLU A 45 10.20 -4.03 0.29
N LEU A 46 8.91 -3.92 0.61
CA LEU A 46 8.43 -2.92 1.57
C LEU A 46 8.75 -3.34 3.01
N ASP A 47 9.73 -2.66 3.61
CA ASP A 47 9.97 -2.73 5.04
C ASP A 47 9.05 -1.74 5.78
N PHE A 48 7.84 -2.21 6.10
CA PHE A 48 6.83 -1.40 6.79
C PHE A 48 7.18 -1.13 8.26
N ALA A 49 7.87 -2.06 8.94
CA ALA A 49 8.40 -1.84 10.29
C ALA A 49 9.42 -0.68 10.32
N ARG A 50 10.28 -0.56 9.29
CA ARG A 50 11.18 0.60 9.15
C ARG A 50 10.40 1.91 9.01
N LEU A 51 9.34 1.94 8.21
CA LEU A 51 8.49 3.13 8.09
C LEU A 51 7.87 3.50 9.45
N CYS A 52 7.44 2.51 10.25
CA CYS A 52 6.94 2.77 11.59
C CYS A 52 8.00 3.44 12.46
N ARG A 53 9.25 2.93 12.47
CA ARG A 53 10.36 3.55 13.21
C ARG A 53 10.66 4.98 12.76
N GLU A 54 10.72 5.22 11.45
CA GLU A 54 10.98 6.56 10.89
C GLU A 54 9.92 7.58 11.32
N HIS A 55 8.67 7.13 11.46
CA HIS A 55 7.54 7.94 11.90
C HIS A 55 7.26 7.89 13.41
N LYS A 56 8.15 7.27 14.20
CA LYS A 56 8.02 7.11 15.67
C LYS A 56 6.74 6.39 16.09
N LEU A 57 6.26 5.49 15.26
CA LEU A 57 5.13 4.62 15.58
C LEU A 57 5.63 3.37 16.29
N PRO A 58 4.77 2.72 17.11
CA PRO A 58 5.04 1.38 17.60
C PRO A 58 5.24 0.44 16.39
N GLU A 59 6.17 -0.51 16.50
CA GLU A 59 6.28 -1.55 15.49
C GLU A 59 5.06 -2.49 15.54
N PRO A 60 4.62 -3.02 14.40
CA PRO A 60 3.51 -3.97 14.38
C PRO A 60 3.89 -5.28 15.10
N ASP A 61 2.95 -5.84 15.86
CA ASP A 61 3.07 -7.14 16.53
C ASP A 61 3.21 -8.28 15.52
N ARG A 62 2.56 -8.14 14.35
CA ARG A 62 2.63 -9.11 13.25
C ARG A 62 2.71 -8.40 11.90
N GLN A 63 3.54 -8.94 11.01
CA GLN A 63 3.61 -8.52 9.60
C GLN A 63 3.59 -9.75 8.69
N ALA A 64 2.69 -9.79 7.71
CA ALA A 64 2.53 -10.93 6.82
C ALA A 64 2.35 -10.49 5.37
N LEU A 65 3.25 -10.93 4.48
CA LEU A 65 3.06 -10.86 3.04
C LEU A 65 2.16 -12.02 2.59
N ARG A 66 1.08 -11.73 1.89
CA ARG A 66 0.09 -12.68 1.38
C ARG A 66 -0.05 -12.54 -0.12
N THR A 67 -0.31 -13.65 -0.79
CA THR A 67 -0.63 -13.68 -2.21
C THR A 67 -2.00 -14.34 -2.42
N SER A 68 -2.86 -13.73 -3.24
CA SER A 68 -4.13 -14.33 -3.64
C SER A 68 -3.95 -15.27 -4.84
N PRO A 69 -4.87 -16.23 -5.05
CA PRO A 69 -4.89 -17.05 -6.27
C PRO A 69 -4.99 -16.24 -7.56
N ALA A 70 -5.51 -15.01 -7.49
CA ALA A 70 -5.58 -14.08 -8.61
C ALA A 70 -4.27 -13.33 -8.88
N GLY A 71 -3.20 -13.62 -8.10
CA GLY A 71 -1.88 -12.98 -8.26
C GLY A 71 -1.72 -11.65 -7.52
N ASN A 72 -2.71 -11.23 -6.72
CA ASN A 72 -2.58 -10.01 -5.93
C ASN A 72 -1.70 -10.25 -4.71
N ALA A 73 -0.79 -9.33 -4.41
CA ALA A 73 0.00 -9.34 -3.19
C ALA A 73 -0.49 -8.28 -2.20
N TYR A 74 -0.52 -8.65 -0.92
CA TYR A 74 -0.94 -7.82 0.21
C TYR A 74 0.08 -7.94 1.33
N LEU A 75 0.37 -6.84 2.03
CA LEU A 75 1.13 -6.87 3.28
C LEU A 75 0.20 -6.41 4.40
N ASP A 76 -0.05 -7.30 5.35
CA ASP A 76 -0.82 -6.95 6.54
C ASP A 76 0.13 -6.63 7.68
N ALA A 77 -0.10 -5.54 8.39
CA ALA A 77 0.58 -5.16 9.62
C ALA A 77 -0.43 -4.96 10.75
N TRP A 78 -0.20 -5.58 11.90
CA TRP A 78 -1.16 -5.66 13.00
C TRP A 78 -0.58 -5.08 14.28
N TRP A 79 -1.40 -4.32 15.00
CA TRP A 79 -1.17 -3.93 16.38
C TRP A 79 -2.32 -4.44 17.23
N ASP A 80 -2.17 -5.64 17.80
CA ASP A 80 -3.18 -6.30 18.61
C ASP A 80 -3.56 -5.43 19.82
N ARG A 81 -2.55 -4.81 20.45
CA ARG A 81 -2.76 -3.94 21.62
C ARG A 81 -3.68 -2.76 21.34
N TYR A 82 -3.61 -2.21 20.13
CA TYR A 82 -4.34 -1.00 19.74
C TYR A 82 -5.56 -1.33 18.87
N GLY A 83 -5.79 -2.61 18.55
CA GLY A 83 -6.83 -3.03 17.62
C GLY A 83 -6.70 -2.37 16.25
N VAL A 84 -5.48 -2.25 15.71
CA VAL A 84 -5.23 -1.62 14.40
C VAL A 84 -4.67 -2.64 13.42
N VAL A 85 -5.20 -2.64 12.20
CA VAL A 85 -4.67 -3.40 11.07
C VAL A 85 -4.44 -2.45 9.90
N VAL A 86 -3.24 -2.52 9.32
CA VAL A 86 -2.93 -1.86 8.06
C VAL A 86 -2.79 -2.93 6.99
N GLU A 87 -3.58 -2.81 5.93
CA GLU A 87 -3.47 -3.62 4.73
C GLU A 87 -2.82 -2.79 3.64
N VAL A 88 -1.60 -3.17 3.24
CA VAL A 88 -0.89 -2.55 2.12
C VAL A 88 -1.13 -3.33 0.85
N ASP A 89 -1.83 -2.70 -0.09
CA ASP A 89 -2.16 -3.29 -1.39
C ASP A 89 -1.05 -2.97 -2.40
N GLY A 90 -0.55 -4.00 -3.10
CA GLY A 90 0.40 -3.81 -4.21
C GLY A 90 -0.17 -3.01 -5.38
N VAL A 91 0.70 -2.58 -6.31
CA VAL A 91 0.25 -1.93 -7.57
C VAL A 91 -0.30 -3.00 -8.50
N GLN A 92 -1.55 -3.38 -8.30
CA GLN A 92 -2.33 -4.19 -9.24
C GLN A 92 -3.73 -3.61 -9.35
N HIS A 93 -4.18 -3.45 -10.59
CA HIS A 93 -5.41 -2.77 -10.90
C HIS A 93 -6.61 -3.57 -10.37
N ARG A 94 -7.39 -2.95 -9.47
CA ARG A 94 -8.71 -3.43 -9.05
C ARG A 94 -9.60 -3.63 -10.29
N TRP A 95 -9.56 -4.82 -10.86
CA TRP A 95 -10.69 -5.37 -11.57
C TRP A 95 -11.69 -5.89 -10.53
N VAL A 96 -12.96 -5.63 -10.78
CA VAL A 96 -14.14 -5.87 -9.91
C VAL A 96 -14.25 -7.32 -9.36
N GLN A 97 -13.43 -8.25 -9.85
CA GLN A 97 -13.46 -9.67 -9.52
C GLN A 97 -12.89 -10.03 -8.13
N ALA A 98 -12.18 -9.12 -7.45
CA ALA A 98 -11.65 -9.35 -6.09
C ALA A 98 -12.60 -8.93 -4.95
N SER A 99 -13.84 -8.50 -5.26
CA SER A 99 -14.73 -7.85 -4.29
C SER A 99 -15.17 -8.76 -3.14
N ILE A 100 -15.41 -10.05 -3.39
CA ILE A 100 -15.93 -10.96 -2.36
C ILE A 100 -14.86 -11.35 -1.33
N PRO A 101 -13.65 -11.84 -1.70
CA PRO A 101 -12.62 -12.16 -0.72
C PRO A 101 -12.16 -10.95 0.09
N ASP A 102 -12.06 -9.77 -0.54
CA ASP A 102 -11.74 -8.52 0.15
C ASP A 102 -12.83 -8.13 1.15
N ALA A 103 -14.11 -8.22 0.75
CA ALA A 103 -15.23 -7.92 1.64
C ALA A 103 -15.30 -8.92 2.82
N LEU A 104 -15.08 -10.22 2.58
CA LEU A 104 -15.06 -11.22 3.64
C LEU A 104 -13.93 -10.98 4.63
N ARG A 105 -12.74 -10.61 4.16
CA ARG A 105 -11.60 -10.24 5.02
C ARG A 105 -11.92 -8.99 5.83
N GLN A 106 -12.42 -7.94 5.18
CA GLN A 106 -12.80 -6.69 5.84
C GLN A 106 -13.87 -6.92 6.92
N ASN A 107 -14.86 -7.76 6.64
CA ASN A 107 -15.88 -8.15 7.61
C ASN A 107 -15.25 -8.86 8.80
N ARG A 108 -14.30 -9.77 8.58
CA ARG A 108 -13.64 -10.50 9.68
C ARG A 108 -12.93 -9.56 10.64
N VAL A 109 -12.13 -8.63 10.13
CA VAL A 109 -11.40 -7.68 10.99
C VAL A 109 -12.37 -6.72 11.69
N SER A 110 -13.44 -6.31 11.02
CA SER A 110 -14.50 -5.50 11.64
C SER A 110 -15.25 -6.26 12.74
N ILE A 111 -15.49 -7.56 12.57
CA ILE A 111 -16.10 -8.44 13.59
C ILE A 111 -15.18 -8.57 14.81
N GLU A 112 -13.86 -8.61 14.60
CA GLU A 112 -12.85 -8.67 15.65
C GLU A 112 -12.64 -7.32 16.36
N GLY A 113 -13.38 -6.27 15.97
CA GLY A 113 -13.37 -4.95 16.62
C GLY A 113 -12.16 -4.08 16.27
N ALA A 114 -11.39 -4.45 15.26
CA ALA A 114 -10.19 -3.71 14.87
C ALA A 114 -10.48 -2.64 13.81
N THR A 115 -9.73 -1.53 13.89
CA THR A 115 -9.69 -0.46 12.89
C THR A 115 -8.80 -0.87 11.72
N VAL A 116 -9.37 -0.90 10.51
CA VAL A 116 -8.64 -1.27 9.29
C VAL A 116 -8.31 -0.04 8.46
N LEU A 117 -7.02 0.15 8.17
CA LEU A 117 -6.53 1.14 7.22
C LEU A 117 -6.04 0.44 5.96
N ARG A 118 -6.52 0.89 4.79
CA ARG A 118 -6.05 0.40 3.49
C ARG A 118 -5.10 1.42 2.87
N VAL A 119 -3.89 0.96 2.55
CA VAL A 119 -2.84 1.82 2.04
C VAL A 119 -2.30 1.25 0.74
N PRO A 120 -2.50 1.89 -0.41
CA PRO A 120 -1.82 1.48 -1.62
C PRO A 120 -0.30 1.64 -1.43
N VAL A 121 0.51 0.69 -1.90
CA VAL A 121 1.98 0.81 -1.82
C VAL A 121 2.49 2.10 -2.48
N LEU A 122 1.84 2.53 -3.57
CA LEU A 122 2.13 3.82 -4.20
C LEU A 122 1.86 5.00 -3.26
N GLY A 123 0.81 4.90 -2.44
CA GLY A 123 0.49 5.87 -1.40
C GLY A 123 1.64 6.06 -0.41
N LEU A 124 2.27 4.97 0.05
CA LEU A 124 3.45 5.03 0.92
C LEU A 124 4.67 5.65 0.24
N ARG A 125 4.75 5.60 -1.10
CA ARG A 125 5.86 6.18 -1.86
C ARG A 125 5.71 7.68 -2.09
N VAL A 126 4.47 8.16 -2.27
CA VAL A 126 4.20 9.55 -2.66
C VAL A 126 3.64 10.42 -1.54
N ALA A 127 3.04 9.81 -0.52
CA ALA A 127 2.33 10.46 0.58
C ALA A 127 2.55 9.70 1.90
N SER A 128 3.79 9.25 2.12
CA SER A 128 4.16 8.42 3.28
C SER A 128 3.75 9.08 4.60
N ALA A 129 4.09 10.36 4.76
CA ALA A 129 3.82 11.09 6.00
C ALA A 129 2.32 11.17 6.32
N GLU A 130 1.49 11.39 5.31
CA GLU A 130 0.04 11.46 5.44
C GLU A 130 -0.55 10.11 5.84
N PHE A 131 -0.13 9.02 5.20
CA PHE A 131 -0.60 7.68 5.56
C PHE A 131 -0.11 7.25 6.95
N MET A 132 1.17 7.50 7.28
CA MET A 132 1.68 7.15 8.60
C MET A 132 1.06 8.02 9.71
N ALA A 133 0.63 9.25 9.41
CA ALA A 133 -0.16 10.06 10.34
C ALA A 133 -1.54 9.45 10.63
N GLN A 134 -2.19 8.83 9.62
CA GLN A 134 -3.44 8.09 9.83
C GLN A 134 -3.23 6.82 10.66
N VAL A 135 -2.12 6.10 10.45
CA VAL A 135 -1.72 4.98 11.31
C VAL A 135 -1.55 5.44 12.76
N ALA A 136 -0.90 6.59 12.96
CA ALA A 136 -0.74 7.21 14.28
C ALA A 136 -2.08 7.55 14.94
N GLU A 137 -3.02 8.09 14.17
CA GLU A 137 -4.36 8.45 14.64
C GLU A 137 -5.17 7.21 15.03
N ALA A 138 -5.14 6.16 14.22
CA ALA A 138 -5.78 4.89 14.55
C ALA A 138 -5.18 4.26 15.82
N ALA A 139 -3.85 4.24 15.95
CA ALA A 139 -3.17 3.71 17.13
C ALA A 139 -3.53 4.51 18.39
N ARG A 140 -3.55 5.85 18.32
CA ARG A 140 -3.98 6.71 19.44
C ARG A 140 -5.43 6.46 19.84
N SER A 141 -6.30 6.26 18.86
CA SER A 141 -7.70 5.92 19.11
C SER A 141 -7.85 4.56 19.81
N GLY A 142 -6.90 3.64 19.57
CA GLY A 142 -6.75 2.37 20.26
C GLY A 142 -5.97 2.44 21.60
N GLY A 143 -5.62 3.62 22.09
CA GLY A 143 -4.97 3.81 23.39
C GLY A 143 -3.44 3.92 23.37
N TRP A 144 -2.82 4.15 22.22
CA TRP A 144 -1.40 4.54 22.16
C TRP A 144 -1.21 6.00 22.58
N GLU A 145 -0.24 6.29 23.45
CA GLU A 145 -0.07 7.64 24.04
C GLU A 145 0.83 8.59 23.23
N GLY A 146 1.55 8.08 22.22
CA GLY A 146 2.42 8.87 21.33
C GLY A 146 3.91 8.69 21.55
#